data_AF-A0A9Q1HKN8-F1
#
_entry.id   AF-A0A9Q1HKN8-F1
#
_cell.length_a   1.000
_cell.length_b   1.000
_cell.length_c   1.000
_cell.angle_alpha   90.00
_cell.angle_beta   90.00
_cell.angle_gamma   90.00
#
_symmetry.space_group_name_H-M   'P 1'
#
loop_
_entity.id
_entity.type
_entity.pdbx_description
1 polymer ?
#
loop_
_entity_poly.entity_id
_entity_poly.type
_entity_poly.pdbx_seq_one_letter_code
_entity_poly.pdbx_strand_id
1 'polypeptide(L)'
;MKIVLGFYQVVGELFESFYDISWVGPLEFVGKVIAFLKVNILRVVIRPHCYSKKLHINAKIQFIISLSFPIAIIFLLVCFYQVWRLYLKYRVRASIENRIEKLSKMKEKLFTYALILLFVTYAPTCDVIFKLYPGACKTFFIYKNETAVNITLLRSDFDLECNTLKSYQTFAYIATGSYVVAFPCVLLLLLRRYSRKRVATNLLVDHSDGADPTPYSTLDERSVLINDSCDQIKIPVWLEFLSENYKPQFWYWEIIELARKVTQTVLVTLLGWEDTLTKLLTIGTSVLFLTLHAKLSPMTCQFEQRLQVRGGYFFFFFFILSFST
;
A
#
# COMPACT_ATOMS: atom_id res chain seq x y z
N MET A 1 14.07 1.07 -4.10
CA MET A 1 13.05 0.36 -4.94
C MET A 1 11.61 0.83 -4.65
N LYS A 2 11.15 0.89 -3.39
CA LYS A 2 9.79 1.32 -3.03
C LYS A 2 9.42 2.73 -3.48
N ILE A 3 10.35 3.68 -3.35
CA ILE A 3 10.15 5.07 -3.75
C ILE A 3 9.99 5.18 -5.26
N VAL A 4 10.76 4.39 -6.03
CA VAL A 4 10.63 4.28 -7.48
C VAL A 4 9.28 3.64 -7.85
N LEU A 5 8.87 2.57 -7.18
CA LEU A 5 7.57 1.92 -7.42
C LEU A 5 6.40 2.85 -7.08
N GLY A 6 6.48 3.58 -5.96
CA GLY A 6 5.51 4.59 -5.55
C GLY A 6 5.49 5.79 -6.48
N PHE A 7 6.64 6.22 -6.99
CA PHE A 7 6.73 7.24 -8.03
C PHE A 7 6.04 6.75 -9.31
N TYR A 8 6.30 5.54 -9.79
CA TYR A 8 5.62 4.99 -10.99
C TYR A 8 4.12 4.79 -10.78
N GLN A 9 3.68 4.39 -9.58
CA GLN A 9 2.25 4.29 -9.26
C GLN A 9 1.56 5.67 -9.34
N VAL A 10 2.15 6.69 -8.72
CA VAL A 10 1.62 8.07 -8.74
C VAL A 10 1.71 8.70 -10.14
N VAL A 11 2.81 8.48 -10.86
CA VAL A 11 3.00 8.92 -12.24
C VAL A 11 2.02 8.24 -13.19
N GLY A 12 1.74 6.94 -13.00
CA GLY A 12 0.76 6.19 -13.78
C GLY A 12 -0.66 6.72 -13.63
N GLU A 13 -1.05 7.10 -12.40
CA GLU A 13 -2.34 7.73 -12.10
C GLU A 13 -2.45 9.15 -12.66
N LEU A 14 -1.36 9.93 -12.66
CA LEU A 14 -1.31 11.27 -13.27
C LEU A 14 -1.39 11.22 -14.81
N PHE A 15 -0.82 10.19 -15.46
CA PHE A 15 -0.93 10.03 -16.91
C PHE A 15 -2.35 9.72 -17.41
N GLU A 16 -3.23 9.21 -16.55
CA GLU A 16 -4.66 9.09 -16.84
C GLU A 16 -5.37 10.45 -16.83
N SER A 17 -5.01 11.37 -15.92
CA SER A 17 -5.64 12.70 -15.82
C SER A 17 -5.15 13.72 -16.86
N PHE A 18 -3.98 13.51 -17.47
CA PHE A 18 -3.41 14.42 -18.48
C PHE A 18 -3.99 14.24 -19.91
N TYR A 19 -5.09 13.50 -20.08
CA TYR A 19 -5.65 13.23 -21.41
C TYR A 19 -6.27 14.45 -22.09
N ASP A 20 -6.69 15.47 -21.34
CA ASP A 20 -7.44 16.62 -21.88
C ASP A 20 -6.66 17.96 -21.93
N ILE A 21 -5.35 17.96 -21.61
CA ILE A 21 -4.57 19.20 -21.64
C ILE A 21 -3.80 19.29 -22.95
N SER A 22 -4.18 20.25 -23.80
CA SER A 22 -3.40 20.66 -24.96
C SER A 22 -2.13 21.38 -24.50
N TRP A 23 -1.00 20.68 -24.50
CA TRP A 23 0.30 21.23 -24.13
C TRP A 23 0.78 22.22 -25.21
N VAL A 24 0.84 23.52 -24.88
CA VAL A 24 1.31 24.58 -25.78
C VAL A 24 2.70 25.07 -25.36
N GLY A 25 3.60 25.29 -26.33
CA GLY A 25 4.93 25.89 -26.11
C GLY A 25 6.05 24.90 -25.77
N PRO A 26 7.07 25.28 -24.97
CA PRO A 26 8.27 24.46 -24.68
C PRO A 26 8.00 23.06 -24.09
N LEU A 27 6.78 22.82 -23.61
CA LEU A 27 6.31 21.55 -23.05
C LEU A 27 5.74 20.59 -24.11
N GLU A 28 5.61 20.99 -25.39
CA GLU A 28 5.13 20.14 -26.48
C GLU A 28 6.05 18.92 -26.69
N PHE A 29 7.36 19.08 -26.48
CA PHE A 29 8.33 17.99 -26.53
C PHE A 29 8.07 16.94 -25.44
N VAL A 30 7.79 17.39 -24.22
CA VAL A 30 7.45 16.51 -23.08
C VAL A 30 6.13 15.79 -23.37
N GLY A 31 5.14 16.47 -23.95
CA GLY A 31 3.89 15.87 -24.41
C GLY A 31 4.08 14.78 -25.46
N LYS A 32 4.96 14.98 -26.45
CA LYS A 32 5.27 13.98 -27.50
C LYS A 32 5.97 12.74 -26.93
N VAL A 33 6.93 12.93 -26.02
CA VAL A 33 7.63 11.82 -25.34
C VAL A 33 6.65 11.00 -24.48
N ILE A 34 5.76 11.68 -23.75
CA ILE A 34 4.72 11.02 -22.94
C ILE A 34 3.72 10.28 -23.83
N ALA A 35 3.28 10.87 -24.94
CA ALA A 35 2.35 10.24 -25.88
C ALA A 35 2.93 8.95 -26.51
N PHE A 36 4.20 8.97 -26.88
CA PHE A 36 4.89 7.80 -27.43
C PHE A 36 5.01 6.65 -26.40
N LEU A 37 5.37 6.97 -25.16
CA LEU A 37 5.40 6.01 -24.05
C LEU A 37 3.99 5.48 -23.70
N LYS A 38 2.95 6.33 -23.80
CA LYS A 38 1.54 5.99 -23.55
C LYS A 38 1.01 4.93 -24.53
N VAL A 39 1.32 5.07 -25.82
CA VAL A 39 0.76 4.21 -26.88
C VAL A 39 1.33 2.78 -26.85
N ASN A 40 2.61 2.60 -26.51
CA ASN A 40 3.25 1.27 -26.50
C ASN A 40 2.98 0.44 -25.25
N ILE A 41 2.82 1.05 -24.07
CA ILE A 41 2.70 0.32 -22.79
C ILE A 41 1.24 0.22 -22.31
N LEU A 42 0.45 1.29 -22.40
CA LEU A 42 -0.91 1.29 -21.85
C LEU A 42 -1.96 0.61 -22.74
N ARG A 43 -1.75 0.56 -24.07
CA ARG A 43 -2.68 -0.09 -25.01
C ARG A 43 -2.70 -1.62 -24.83
N VAL A 44 -1.61 -2.21 -24.33
CA VAL A 44 -1.47 -3.67 -24.11
C VAL A 44 -1.86 -4.06 -22.67
N VAL A 45 -1.60 -3.20 -21.68
CA VAL A 45 -1.74 -3.55 -20.26
C VAL A 45 -2.98 -2.95 -19.58
N ILE A 46 -3.48 -1.77 -20.00
CA ILE A 46 -4.42 -0.97 -19.19
C ILE A 46 -5.83 -0.85 -19.79
N ARG A 47 -6.01 -0.90 -21.13
CA ARG A 47 -7.35 -0.94 -21.75
C ARG A 47 -7.47 -2.05 -22.80
N PRO A 48 -7.84 -3.29 -22.42
CA PRO A 48 -8.12 -4.36 -23.38
C PRO A 48 -9.38 -4.10 -24.24
N HIS A 49 -10.16 -3.06 -23.91
CA HIS A 49 -11.35 -2.62 -24.65
C HIS A 49 -11.09 -2.35 -26.15
N CYS A 50 -9.89 -1.87 -26.50
CA CYS A 50 -9.52 -1.60 -27.89
C CYS A 50 -9.21 -2.85 -28.72
N TYR A 51 -9.04 -4.03 -28.09
CA TYR A 51 -8.69 -5.27 -28.78
C TYR A 51 -9.92 -6.16 -29.06
N SER A 52 -10.95 -6.13 -28.21
CA SER A 52 -12.19 -6.88 -28.46
C SER A 52 -13.39 -6.32 -27.70
N LYS A 53 -14.50 -6.06 -28.42
CA LYS A 53 -15.79 -5.66 -27.84
C LYS A 53 -16.39 -6.69 -26.86
N LYS A 54 -15.90 -7.94 -26.86
CA LYS A 54 -16.33 -8.99 -25.91
C LYS A 54 -15.67 -8.90 -24.53
N LEU A 55 -14.64 -8.06 -24.36
CA LEU A 55 -13.88 -7.94 -23.11
C LEU A 55 -14.27 -6.65 -22.37
N HIS A 56 -15.56 -6.52 -22.04
CA HIS A 56 -16.12 -5.36 -21.35
C HIS A 56 -15.87 -5.44 -19.83
N ILE A 57 -14.74 -4.91 -19.38
CA ILE A 57 -14.41 -4.81 -17.94
C ILE A 57 -15.13 -3.57 -17.38
N ASN A 58 -16.30 -3.78 -16.80
CA ASN A 58 -17.08 -2.74 -16.12
C ASN A 58 -16.59 -2.57 -14.65
N ALA A 59 -16.88 -1.41 -14.03
CA ALA A 59 -16.54 -1.12 -12.63
C ALA A 59 -16.94 -2.24 -11.64
N LYS A 60 -18.09 -2.92 -11.86
CA LYS A 60 -18.51 -4.07 -11.03
C LYS A 60 -17.52 -5.24 -11.10
N ILE A 61 -17.07 -5.58 -12.31
CA ILE A 61 -16.12 -6.68 -12.54
C ILE A 61 -14.74 -6.30 -11.99
N GLN A 62 -14.32 -5.06 -12.21
CA GLN A 62 -13.06 -4.53 -11.67
C GLN A 62 -13.02 -4.61 -10.13
N PHE A 63 -14.13 -4.29 -9.46
CA PHE A 63 -14.27 -4.45 -8.01
C PHE A 63 -14.10 -5.90 -7.57
N ILE A 64 -14.79 -6.85 -8.22
CA ILE A 64 -14.68 -8.27 -7.89
C ILE A 64 -13.26 -8.78 -8.08
N ILE A 65 -12.61 -8.46 -9.21
CA ILE A 65 -11.24 -8.89 -9.50
C ILE A 65 -10.27 -8.31 -8.46
N SER A 66 -10.39 -7.02 -8.13
CA SER A 66 -9.50 -6.33 -7.20
C SER A 66 -9.57 -6.88 -5.78
N LEU A 67 -10.77 -7.24 -5.29
CA LEU A 67 -10.94 -7.90 -3.98
C LEU A 67 -10.52 -9.37 -4.00
N SER A 68 -10.80 -10.09 -5.10
CA SER A 68 -10.53 -11.53 -5.19
C SER A 68 -9.04 -11.81 -5.34
N PHE A 69 -8.30 -10.96 -6.02
CA PHE A 69 -6.86 -11.13 -6.28
C PHE A 69 -6.01 -11.33 -5.02
N PRO A 70 -6.05 -10.45 -4.00
CA PRO A 70 -5.28 -10.65 -2.77
C PRO A 70 -5.72 -11.90 -2.00
N ILE A 71 -7.03 -12.22 -1.99
CA ILE A 71 -7.55 -13.41 -1.31
C ILE A 71 -7.05 -14.69 -1.98
N ALA A 72 -7.13 -14.75 -3.32
CA ALA A 72 -6.66 -15.88 -4.11
C ALA A 72 -5.15 -16.12 -3.93
N ILE A 73 -4.35 -15.05 -3.89
CA ILE A 73 -2.91 -15.14 -3.63
C ILE A 73 -2.64 -15.72 -2.24
N ILE A 74 -3.30 -15.21 -1.19
CA ILE A 74 -3.13 -15.75 0.17
C ILE A 74 -3.51 -17.23 0.19
N PHE A 75 -4.62 -17.58 -0.44
CA PHE A 75 -5.07 -18.98 -0.52
C PHE A 75 -4.02 -19.86 -1.20
N LEU A 76 -3.47 -19.45 -2.34
CA LEU A 76 -2.42 -20.19 -3.05
C LEU A 76 -1.16 -20.38 -2.19
N LEU A 77 -0.73 -19.33 -1.47
CA LEU A 77 0.40 -19.40 -0.55
C LEU A 77 0.14 -20.36 0.62
N VAL A 78 -1.07 -20.34 1.19
CA VAL A 78 -1.46 -21.28 2.25
C VAL A 78 -1.51 -22.71 1.72
N CYS A 79 -2.11 -22.94 0.55
CA CYS A 79 -2.13 -24.25 -0.10
C CYS A 79 -0.72 -24.79 -0.34
N PHE A 80 0.16 -23.95 -0.90
CA PHE A 80 1.57 -24.30 -1.08
C PHE A 80 2.25 -24.68 0.24
N TYR A 81 2.02 -23.90 1.32
CA TYR A 81 2.56 -24.21 2.64
C TYR A 81 2.07 -25.57 3.16
N GLN A 82 0.79 -25.89 3.00
CA GLN A 82 0.23 -27.16 3.46
C GLN A 82 0.78 -28.34 2.64
N VAL A 83 0.88 -28.20 1.31
CA VAL A 83 1.52 -29.22 0.45
C VAL A 83 2.97 -29.44 0.85
N TRP A 84 3.73 -28.35 1.08
CA TRP A 84 5.11 -28.43 1.53
C TRP A 84 5.24 -29.11 2.90
N ARG A 85 4.34 -28.79 3.83
CA ARG A 85 4.28 -29.42 5.17
C ARG A 85 4.02 -30.92 5.05
N LEU A 86 3.09 -31.33 4.19
CA LEU A 86 2.82 -32.75 3.93
C LEU A 86 4.01 -33.43 3.26
N TYR A 87 4.62 -32.79 2.27
CA TYR A 87 5.81 -33.27 1.59
C TYR A 87 6.97 -33.55 2.56
N LEU A 88 7.26 -32.62 3.47
CA LEU A 88 8.29 -32.81 4.50
C LEU A 88 7.93 -33.92 5.49
N LYS A 89 6.65 -34.13 5.79
CA LYS A 89 6.19 -35.22 6.67
C LYS A 89 6.38 -36.59 6.01
N TYR A 90 6.06 -36.72 4.74
CA TYR A 90 6.05 -38.00 4.03
C TYR A 90 7.39 -38.39 3.40
N ARG A 91 8.11 -37.43 2.79
CA ARG A 91 9.30 -37.75 1.97
C ARG A 91 10.61 -37.63 2.73
N VAL A 92 10.68 -36.77 3.75
CA VAL A 92 11.94 -36.43 4.42
C VAL A 92 12.00 -37.10 5.79
N ARG A 93 12.77 -38.18 5.89
CA ARG A 93 13.08 -38.87 7.15
C ARG A 93 14.16 -38.10 7.94
N ALA A 94 13.90 -36.83 8.24
CA ALA A 94 14.79 -35.98 9.03
C ALA A 94 14.34 -35.91 10.51
N SER A 95 15.28 -35.58 11.40
CA SER A 95 14.99 -35.27 12.81
C SER A 95 13.85 -34.23 12.92
N ILE A 96 13.06 -34.32 13.99
CA ILE A 96 11.93 -33.41 14.27
C ILE A 96 12.40 -31.95 14.27
N GLU A 97 13.56 -31.67 14.87
CA GLU A 97 14.14 -30.32 14.95
C GLU A 97 14.43 -29.72 13.57
N ASN A 98 15.10 -30.47 12.70
CA ASN A 98 15.41 -30.04 11.33
C ASN A 98 14.14 -29.80 10.49
N ARG A 99 13.05 -30.56 10.76
CA ARG A 99 11.75 -30.34 10.13
C ARG A 99 11.10 -29.04 10.62
N ILE A 100 11.13 -28.76 11.91
CA ILE A 100 10.59 -27.54 12.50
C ILE A 100 11.33 -26.32 11.95
N GLU A 101 12.66 -26.37 11.87
CA GLU A 101 13.48 -25.27 11.34
C GLU A 101 13.19 -24.99 9.85
N LYS A 102 13.09 -26.03 9.01
CA LYS A 102 12.72 -25.87 7.60
C LYS A 102 11.31 -25.29 7.45
N LEU A 103 10.38 -25.70 8.30
CA LEU A 103 9.00 -25.23 8.27
C LEU A 103 8.89 -23.77 8.73
N SER A 104 9.62 -23.36 9.76
CA SER A 104 9.63 -21.98 10.26
C SER A 104 10.24 -21.03 9.23
N LYS A 105 11.38 -21.38 8.62
CA LYS A 105 12.01 -20.60 7.53
C LYS A 105 11.07 -20.42 6.34
N MET A 106 10.40 -21.49 5.90
CA MET A 106 9.44 -21.40 4.79
C MET A 106 8.21 -20.58 5.17
N LYS A 107 7.67 -20.76 6.38
CA LYS A 107 6.54 -19.96 6.88
C LYS A 107 6.88 -18.47 6.88
N GLU A 108 8.07 -18.10 7.32
CA GLU A 108 8.54 -16.70 7.34
C GLU A 108 8.66 -16.12 5.93
N LYS A 109 9.23 -16.87 4.98
CA LYS A 109 9.31 -16.46 3.57
C LYS A 109 7.93 -16.25 2.95
N LEU A 110 7.02 -17.21 3.14
CA LEU A 110 5.65 -17.10 2.61
C LEU A 110 4.87 -15.94 3.24
N PHE A 111 5.01 -15.73 4.55
CA PHE A 111 4.43 -14.58 5.22
C PHE A 111 4.97 -13.26 4.65
N THR A 112 6.27 -13.19 4.41
CA THR A 112 6.92 -12.02 3.81
C THR A 112 6.40 -11.75 2.40
N TYR A 113 6.29 -12.78 1.56
CA TYR A 113 5.69 -12.63 0.22
C TYR A 113 4.24 -12.18 0.28
N ALA A 114 3.43 -12.76 1.16
CA ALA A 114 2.03 -12.36 1.33
C ALA A 114 1.92 -10.89 1.75
N LEU A 115 2.74 -10.45 2.71
CA LEU A 115 2.73 -9.06 3.20
C LEU A 115 3.16 -8.08 2.12
N ILE A 116 4.22 -8.37 1.37
CA ILE A 116 4.70 -7.52 0.27
C ILE A 116 3.62 -7.40 -0.81
N LEU A 117 3.02 -8.52 -1.22
CA LEU A 117 1.96 -8.53 -2.23
C LEU A 117 0.76 -7.71 -1.77
N LEU A 118 0.29 -7.91 -0.53
CA LEU A 118 -0.81 -7.12 0.04
C LEU A 118 -0.46 -5.63 0.10
N PHE A 119 0.76 -5.28 0.47
CA PHE A 119 1.21 -3.90 0.52
C PHE A 119 1.22 -3.25 -0.87
N VAL A 120 1.68 -3.97 -1.90
CA VAL A 120 1.72 -3.48 -3.29
C VAL A 120 0.32 -3.33 -3.88
N THR A 121 -0.59 -4.26 -3.59
CA THR A 121 -1.98 -4.21 -4.10
C THR A 121 -2.88 -3.29 -3.31
N TYR A 122 -2.46 -2.83 -2.12
CA TYR A 122 -3.30 -2.06 -1.22
C TYR A 122 -3.86 -0.76 -1.83
N ALA A 123 -2.99 0.10 -2.37
CA ALA A 123 -3.41 1.37 -2.96
C ALA A 123 -4.41 1.20 -4.13
N PRO A 124 -4.13 0.38 -5.17
CA PRO A 124 -5.08 0.20 -6.26
C PRO A 124 -6.37 -0.50 -5.82
N THR A 125 -6.33 -1.39 -4.82
CA THR A 125 -7.56 -1.98 -4.27
C THR A 125 -8.40 -0.95 -3.53
N CYS A 126 -7.79 -0.05 -2.75
CA CYS A 126 -8.50 1.05 -2.10
C CYS A 126 -9.19 1.97 -3.12
N ASP A 127 -8.51 2.35 -4.21
CA ASP A 127 -9.09 3.18 -5.28
C ASP A 127 -10.37 2.56 -5.87
N VAL A 128 -10.31 1.28 -6.23
CA VAL A 128 -11.46 0.55 -6.79
C VAL A 128 -12.61 0.45 -5.78
N ILE A 129 -12.31 0.26 -4.49
CA ILE A 129 -13.34 0.25 -3.43
C ILE A 129 -14.03 1.61 -3.35
N PHE A 130 -13.28 2.70 -3.37
CA PHE A 130 -13.83 4.04 -3.22
C PHE A 130 -14.64 4.50 -4.44
N LYS A 131 -14.30 4.02 -5.63
CA LYS A 131 -15.06 4.32 -6.86
C LYS A 131 -16.51 3.85 -6.80
N LEU A 132 -16.81 2.82 -6.01
CA LEU A 132 -18.18 2.29 -5.89
C LEU A 132 -18.99 2.96 -4.78
N TYR A 133 -18.42 3.88 -4.00
CA TYR A 133 -19.15 4.52 -2.92
C TYR A 133 -20.33 5.36 -3.42
N PRO A 134 -21.41 5.51 -2.62
CA PRO A 134 -22.55 6.32 -3.01
C PRO A 134 -22.19 7.80 -3.17
N GLY A 135 -21.16 8.30 -2.48
CA GLY A 135 -20.65 9.66 -2.69
C GLY A 135 -20.07 9.90 -4.09
N ALA A 136 -19.67 8.84 -4.81
CA ALA A 136 -19.21 8.92 -6.19
C ALA A 136 -20.37 8.91 -7.22
N CYS A 137 -21.63 8.89 -6.79
CA CYS A 137 -22.79 8.97 -7.68
C CYS A 137 -23.14 10.43 -7.99
N LYS A 138 -23.30 10.76 -9.28
CA LYS A 138 -23.73 12.09 -9.75
C LYS A 138 -25.17 11.99 -10.27
N THR A 139 -26.03 12.90 -9.82
CA THR A 139 -27.43 12.96 -10.23
C THR A 139 -27.58 13.89 -11.44
N PHE A 140 -28.25 13.43 -12.47
CA PHE A 140 -28.59 14.20 -13.66
C PHE A 140 -30.10 14.33 -13.78
N PHE A 141 -30.57 15.50 -14.21
CA PHE A 141 -31.98 15.76 -14.46
C PHE A 141 -32.24 15.64 -15.96
N ILE A 142 -33.08 14.70 -16.36
CA ILE A 142 -33.49 14.51 -17.76
C ILE A 142 -34.99 14.77 -17.86
N TYR A 143 -35.38 15.63 -18.79
CA TYR A 143 -36.79 15.82 -19.15
C TYR A 143 -37.20 14.73 -20.13
N LYS A 144 -38.07 13.82 -19.71
CA LYS A 144 -38.64 12.78 -20.55
C LYS A 144 -40.15 12.92 -20.54
N ASN A 145 -40.75 13.14 -21.71
CA ASN A 145 -42.19 13.30 -21.87
C ASN A 145 -42.79 14.30 -20.86
N GLU A 146 -42.25 15.52 -20.81
CA GLU A 146 -42.71 16.64 -19.95
C GLU A 146 -42.56 16.40 -18.42
N THR A 147 -42.04 15.25 -18.00
CA THR A 147 -41.71 14.95 -16.60
C THR A 147 -40.19 14.98 -16.40
N ALA A 148 -39.75 15.69 -15.36
CA ALA A 148 -38.34 15.68 -14.94
C ALA A 148 -38.05 14.39 -14.16
N VAL A 149 -37.24 13.50 -14.74
CA VAL A 149 -36.77 12.27 -14.10
C VAL A 149 -35.32 12.47 -13.68
N ASN A 150 -35.01 12.13 -12.43
CA ASN A 150 -33.65 12.13 -11.93
C ASN A 150 -33.01 10.76 -12.18
N ILE A 151 -31.85 10.74 -12.85
CA ILE A 151 -31.04 9.54 -12.98
C ILE A 151 -29.74 9.72 -12.19
N THR A 152 -29.34 8.69 -11.45
CA THR A 152 -28.12 8.72 -10.65
C THR A 152 -27.11 7.77 -11.26
N LEU A 153 -26.03 8.31 -11.81
CA LEU A 153 -25.01 7.56 -12.52
C LEU A 153 -23.69 7.56 -11.76
N LEU A 154 -22.89 6.52 -11.92
CA LEU A 154 -21.60 6.39 -11.27
C LEU A 154 -20.55 7.28 -11.96
N ARG A 155 -19.81 8.12 -11.22
CA ARG A 155 -18.83 9.06 -11.80
C ARG A 155 -17.69 8.37 -12.55
N SER A 156 -17.29 7.16 -12.14
CA SER A 156 -16.23 6.41 -12.83
C SER A 156 -16.71 5.66 -14.07
N ASP A 157 -18.03 5.47 -14.21
CA ASP A 157 -18.65 4.70 -15.29
C ASP A 157 -20.10 5.16 -15.47
N PHE A 158 -20.31 6.14 -16.36
CA PHE A 158 -21.62 6.75 -16.57
C PHE A 158 -22.65 5.81 -17.21
N ASP A 159 -22.25 4.61 -17.64
CA ASP A 159 -23.18 3.58 -18.15
C ASP A 159 -23.89 2.83 -17.01
N LEU A 160 -23.48 3.04 -15.76
CA LEU A 160 -24.02 2.36 -14.59
C LEU A 160 -24.92 3.25 -13.73
N GLU A 161 -26.16 2.80 -13.56
CA GLU A 161 -27.09 3.40 -12.60
C GLU A 161 -26.79 2.96 -11.16
N CYS A 162 -26.62 3.95 -10.26
CA CYS A 162 -26.31 3.71 -8.85
C CYS A 162 -27.40 2.93 -8.09
N ASN A 163 -28.66 2.97 -8.55
CA ASN A 163 -29.73 2.16 -7.97
C ASN A 163 -29.44 0.65 -8.07
N THR A 164 -28.78 0.21 -9.14
CA THR A 164 -28.41 -1.21 -9.33
C THR A 164 -27.14 -1.60 -8.57
N LEU A 165 -26.43 -0.63 -7.99
CA LEU A 165 -25.16 -0.83 -7.28
C LEU A 165 -25.33 -0.97 -5.76
N LYS A 166 -26.53 -0.85 -5.19
CA LYS A 166 -26.76 -0.88 -3.73
C LYS A 166 -26.09 -2.07 -3.02
N SER A 167 -26.16 -3.27 -3.60
CA SER A 167 -25.49 -4.46 -3.03
C SER A 167 -23.96 -4.30 -3.02
N TYR A 168 -23.38 -3.83 -4.14
CA TYR A 168 -21.95 -3.58 -4.26
C TYR A 168 -21.46 -2.44 -3.36
N GLN A 169 -22.28 -1.41 -3.14
CA GLN A 169 -22.01 -0.34 -2.18
C GLN A 169 -21.90 -0.88 -0.76
N THR A 170 -22.80 -1.78 -0.35
CA THR A 170 -22.71 -2.47 0.95
C THR A 170 -21.42 -3.28 1.06
N PHE A 171 -21.06 -4.04 0.02
CA PHE A 171 -19.78 -4.76 -0.01
C PHE A 171 -18.57 -3.83 0.06
N ALA A 172 -18.62 -2.65 -0.58
CA ALA A 172 -17.55 -1.65 -0.49
C ALA A 172 -17.37 -1.14 0.95
N TYR A 173 -18.45 -0.88 1.70
CA TYR A 173 -18.34 -0.52 3.13
C TYR A 173 -17.68 -1.62 3.97
N ILE A 174 -18.05 -2.88 3.75
CA ILE A 174 -17.45 -4.03 4.43
C ILE A 174 -15.97 -4.16 4.06
N ALA A 175 -15.63 -3.97 2.78
CA ALA A 175 -14.25 -3.99 2.29
C ALA A 175 -13.42 -2.85 2.90
N THR A 176 -14.02 -1.69 3.14
CA THR A 176 -13.34 -0.60 3.83
C THR A 176 -12.99 -0.95 5.27
N GLY A 177 -13.93 -1.51 6.02
CA GLY A 177 -13.63 -1.97 7.39
C GLY A 177 -12.56 -3.07 7.41
N SER A 178 -12.73 -4.10 6.57
CA SER A 178 -11.92 -5.32 6.62
C SER A 178 -10.56 -5.23 5.93
N TYR A 179 -10.41 -4.42 4.89
CA TYR A 179 -9.17 -4.28 4.12
C TYR A 179 -8.56 -2.89 4.27
N VAL A 180 -9.31 -1.82 3.99
CA VAL A 180 -8.76 -0.45 4.02
C VAL A 180 -8.28 -0.06 5.41
N VAL A 181 -9.05 -0.35 6.47
CA VAL A 181 -8.70 0.02 7.85
C VAL A 181 -7.93 -1.09 8.56
N ALA A 182 -8.42 -2.33 8.52
CA ALA A 182 -7.82 -3.40 9.31
C ALA A 182 -6.38 -3.72 8.88
N PHE A 183 -6.05 -3.66 7.59
CA PHE A 183 -4.69 -3.98 7.12
C PHE A 183 -3.63 -3.02 7.69
N PRO A 184 -3.71 -1.67 7.53
CA PRO A 184 -2.79 -0.75 8.17
C PRO A 184 -2.75 -0.87 9.69
N CYS A 185 -3.90 -1.10 10.34
CA CYS A 185 -3.96 -1.30 11.78
C CYS A 185 -3.17 -2.54 12.20
N VAL A 186 -3.34 -3.67 11.51
CA VAL A 186 -2.58 -4.90 11.78
C VAL A 186 -1.09 -4.67 11.56
N LEU A 187 -0.67 -4.02 10.47
CA LEU A 187 0.73 -3.69 10.25
C LEU A 187 1.30 -2.82 11.38
N LEU A 188 0.58 -1.79 11.80
CA LEU A 188 0.99 -0.90 12.89
C LEU A 188 1.10 -1.65 14.22
N LEU A 189 0.18 -2.56 14.52
CA LEU A 189 0.23 -3.40 15.71
C LEU A 189 1.42 -4.37 15.67
N LEU A 190 1.69 -4.99 14.53
CA LEU A 190 2.83 -5.88 14.32
C LEU A 190 4.15 -5.12 14.49
N LEU A 191 4.29 -3.97 13.83
CA LEU A 191 5.42 -3.06 13.96
C LEU A 191 5.63 -2.64 15.42
N ARG A 192 4.58 -2.18 16.11
CA ARG A 192 4.66 -1.75 17.52
C ARG A 192 5.06 -2.88 18.45
N ARG A 193 4.54 -4.09 18.23
CA ARG A 193 4.93 -5.27 19.03
C ARG A 193 6.40 -5.59 18.83
N TYR A 194 6.89 -5.50 17.60
CA TYR A 194 8.29 -5.79 17.31
C TYR A 194 9.24 -4.71 17.86
N SER A 195 8.94 -3.43 17.63
CA SER A 195 9.76 -2.33 18.15
C SER A 195 9.88 -2.39 19.68
N ARG A 196 8.80 -2.75 20.39
CA ARG A 196 8.86 -2.97 21.85
C ARG A 196 9.78 -4.12 22.25
N LYS A 197 9.74 -5.24 21.53
CA LYS A 197 10.64 -6.37 21.79
C LYS A 197 12.10 -5.97 21.58
N ARG A 198 12.41 -5.24 20.50
CA ARG A 198 13.77 -4.75 20.22
C ARG A 198 14.31 -3.85 21.34
N VAL A 199 13.50 -2.92 21.85
CA VAL A 199 13.90 -2.04 22.96
C VAL A 199 14.12 -2.84 24.25
N ALA A 200 13.22 -3.76 24.59
CA ALA A 200 13.37 -4.58 25.80
C ALA A 200 14.67 -5.40 25.78
N THR A 201 15.04 -5.96 24.63
CA THR A 201 16.27 -6.76 24.51
C THR A 201 17.52 -5.90 24.55
N ASN A 202 17.54 -4.73 23.93
CA ASN A 202 18.68 -3.82 24.02
C ASN A 202 18.94 -3.39 25.47
N LEU A 203 17.89 -3.16 26.26
CA LEU A 203 18.02 -2.83 27.69
C LEU A 203 18.57 -3.97 28.55
N LEU A 204 18.32 -5.23 28.17
CA LEU A 204 18.86 -6.39 28.88
C LEU A 204 20.35 -6.62 28.58
N VAL A 205 20.79 -6.29 27.36
CA VAL A 205 22.19 -6.40 26.94
C VAL A 205 23.04 -5.30 27.62
N ASP A 206 22.55 -4.07 27.64
CA ASP A 206 23.25 -2.92 28.26
C ASP A 206 23.47 -3.13 29.78
N HIS A 207 22.60 -3.90 30.43
CA HIS A 207 22.74 -4.22 31.84
C HIS A 207 23.76 -5.33 32.14
N SER A 208 24.17 -6.11 31.13
CA SER A 208 25.11 -7.23 31.27
C SER A 208 26.57 -6.83 31.01
N ASP A 209 26.81 -5.74 30.26
CA ASP A 209 28.15 -5.25 29.93
C ASP A 209 28.76 -4.30 30.99
N GLY A 210 28.08 -4.12 32.13
CA GLY A 210 28.52 -3.22 33.23
C GLY A 210 29.17 -3.90 34.44
N ALA A 211 29.49 -5.20 34.39
CA ALA A 211 30.10 -5.91 35.51
C ALA A 211 31.63 -5.89 35.43
N ASP A 212 32.25 -5.16 36.36
CA ASP A 212 33.71 -5.11 36.62
C ASP A 212 34.27 -6.52 36.89
N PRO A 213 35.46 -6.91 36.38
CA PRO A 213 36.02 -8.23 36.62
C PRO A 213 36.78 -8.25 37.96
N THR A 214 36.15 -8.73 39.03
CA THR A 214 36.87 -9.11 40.25
C THR A 214 37.16 -10.62 40.28
N PRO A 215 38.41 -11.04 40.51
CA PRO A 215 38.78 -12.46 40.52
C PRO A 215 38.73 -13.02 41.94
N TYR A 216 37.67 -13.73 42.34
CA TYR A 216 37.81 -14.82 43.30
C TYR A 216 36.61 -15.78 43.31
N SER A 217 36.93 -17.05 43.17
CA SER A 217 36.09 -18.24 43.23
C SER A 217 35.48 -18.50 44.61
N THR A 218 34.22 -18.96 44.68
CA THR A 218 33.85 -20.25 45.31
C THR A 218 32.40 -20.62 45.00
N LEU A 219 32.21 -21.93 44.81
CA LEU A 219 31.02 -22.69 44.44
C LEU A 219 29.81 -22.40 45.35
N ASP A 220 28.64 -22.15 44.74
CA ASP A 220 27.37 -22.60 45.32
C ASP A 220 26.34 -22.94 44.24
N GLU A 221 25.70 -24.09 44.46
CA GLU A 221 24.96 -24.88 43.49
C GLU A 221 23.48 -24.49 43.48
N ARG A 222 23.09 -23.45 42.71
CA ARG A 222 21.70 -23.32 42.19
C ARG A 222 21.47 -22.23 41.13
N SER A 223 22.35 -22.07 40.15
CA SER A 223 22.02 -21.25 38.98
C SER A 223 21.38 -22.12 37.90
N VAL A 224 20.06 -21.96 37.78
CA VAL A 224 19.24 -22.34 36.63
C VAL A 224 20.05 -22.25 35.35
N LEU A 225 20.07 -23.34 34.58
CA LEU A 225 20.64 -23.45 33.24
C LEU A 225 20.08 -22.32 32.36
N ILE A 226 20.74 -21.15 32.38
CA ILE A 226 20.60 -20.13 31.35
C ILE A 226 21.37 -20.72 30.18
N ASN A 227 20.65 -21.54 29.42
CA ASN A 227 21.10 -22.04 28.14
C ASN A 227 21.52 -20.82 27.31
N ASP A 228 22.78 -20.83 26.92
CA ASP A 228 23.47 -19.82 26.13
C ASP A 228 22.94 -19.81 24.69
N SER A 229 21.68 -19.43 24.55
CA SER A 229 21.11 -18.94 23.31
C SER A 229 20.79 -17.48 23.56
N CYS A 230 21.80 -16.62 23.41
CA CYS A 230 21.54 -15.28 22.90
C CYS A 230 20.92 -15.48 21.52
N ASP A 231 19.61 -15.76 21.51
CA ASP A 231 18.77 -15.87 20.34
C ASP A 231 18.72 -14.45 19.79
N GLN A 232 19.78 -14.10 19.04
CA GLN A 232 19.88 -12.93 18.19
C GLN A 232 18.49 -12.74 17.63
N ILE A 233 17.78 -11.70 18.05
CA ILE A 233 16.41 -11.50 17.61
C ILE A 233 16.48 -11.34 16.09
N LYS A 234 16.25 -12.43 15.37
CA LYS A 234 16.28 -12.44 13.92
C LYS A 234 15.14 -11.55 13.50
N ILE A 235 15.51 -10.37 13.01
CA ILE A 235 14.58 -9.41 12.45
C ILE A 235 13.94 -10.10 11.25
N PRO A 236 12.62 -10.34 11.29
CA PRO A 236 12.01 -11.08 10.19
C PRO A 236 12.03 -10.20 8.95
N VAL A 237 12.29 -10.81 7.79
CA VAL A 237 12.58 -10.10 6.53
C VAL A 237 11.48 -9.09 6.13
N TRP A 238 10.21 -9.41 6.41
CA TRP A 238 9.08 -8.51 6.12
C TRP A 238 9.14 -7.20 6.90
N LEU A 239 9.72 -7.21 8.10
CA LEU A 239 9.84 -6.04 8.95
C LEU A 239 11.01 -5.18 8.52
N GLU A 240 12.12 -5.81 8.13
CA GLU A 240 13.24 -5.14 7.48
C GLU A 240 12.71 -4.37 6.27
N PHE A 241 11.96 -5.03 5.37
CA PHE A 241 11.34 -4.33 4.23
C PHE A 241 10.56 -3.07 4.62
N LEU A 242 9.71 -3.11 5.67
CA LEU A 242 8.91 -1.95 6.10
C LEU A 242 9.74 -0.84 6.76
N SER A 243 10.84 -1.17 7.44
CA SER A 243 11.59 -0.24 8.30
C SER A 243 12.98 0.14 7.77
N GLU A 244 13.51 -0.57 6.77
CA GLU A 244 14.87 -0.42 6.21
C GLU A 244 15.18 1.01 5.76
N ASN A 245 14.19 1.71 5.19
CA ASN A 245 14.37 3.07 4.68
C ASN A 245 14.30 4.15 5.77
N TYR A 246 13.87 3.81 6.99
CA TYR A 246 13.56 4.78 8.05
C TYR A 246 14.50 4.65 9.23
N LYS A 247 14.77 5.76 9.90
CA LYS A 247 15.54 5.75 11.16
C LYS A 247 14.77 4.92 12.20
N PRO A 248 15.46 4.23 13.14
CA PRO A 248 14.81 3.37 14.14
C PRO A 248 13.70 4.05 14.95
N GLN A 249 13.82 5.37 15.18
CA GLN A 249 12.84 6.19 15.90
C GLN A 249 11.53 6.43 15.12
N PHE A 250 11.54 6.27 13.78
CA PHE A 250 10.41 6.51 12.88
C PHE A 250 9.86 5.22 12.26
N TRP A 251 9.83 4.12 13.03
CA TRP A 251 9.37 2.80 12.57
C TRP A 251 7.92 2.77 12.06
N TYR A 252 7.08 3.73 12.43
CA TYR A 252 5.68 3.84 12.02
C TYR A 252 5.48 4.64 10.72
N TRP A 253 6.54 5.25 10.18
CA TRP A 253 6.43 6.24 9.10
C TRP A 253 5.85 5.68 7.80
N GLU A 254 6.18 4.44 7.47
CA GLU A 254 5.61 3.74 6.31
C GLU A 254 4.06 3.71 6.36
N ILE A 255 3.50 3.52 7.57
CA ILE A 255 2.04 3.48 7.76
C ILE A 255 1.42 4.87 7.61
N ILE A 256 2.14 5.93 8.02
CA ILE A 256 1.70 7.31 7.77
C ILE A 256 1.69 7.61 6.27
N GLU A 257 2.73 7.19 5.54
CA GLU A 257 2.76 7.36 4.09
C GLU A 257 1.61 6.59 3.41
N LEU A 258 1.33 5.38 3.87
CA LEU A 258 0.21 4.58 3.40
C LEU A 258 -1.14 5.25 3.66
N ALA A 259 -1.36 5.75 4.89
CA ALA A 259 -2.58 6.45 5.27
C ALA A 259 -2.79 7.75 4.47
N ARG A 260 -1.71 8.49 4.19
CA ARG A 260 -1.75 9.67 3.33
C ARG A 260 -2.23 9.31 1.92
N LYS A 261 -1.64 8.28 1.30
CA LYS A 261 -2.02 7.84 -0.06
C LYS A 261 -3.51 7.54 -0.13
N VAL A 262 -4.02 6.74 0.82
CA VAL A 262 -5.45 6.38 0.89
C VAL A 262 -6.34 7.59 1.13
N THR A 263 -5.96 8.48 2.05
CA THR A 263 -6.76 9.69 2.33
C THR A 263 -6.91 10.55 1.08
N GLN A 264 -5.83 10.71 0.31
CA GLN A 264 -5.88 11.44 -0.96
C GLN A 264 -6.77 10.73 -1.99
N THR A 265 -6.66 9.41 -2.13
CA THR A 265 -7.53 8.63 -3.01
C THR A 265 -9.01 8.77 -2.63
N VAL A 266 -9.35 8.70 -1.34
CA VAL A 266 -10.74 8.90 -0.87
C VAL A 266 -11.24 10.30 -1.23
N LEU A 267 -10.46 11.34 -0.96
CA LEU A 267 -10.85 12.72 -1.23
C LEU A 267 -11.16 12.95 -2.71
N VAL A 268 -10.24 12.54 -3.58
CA VAL A 268 -10.38 12.71 -5.04
C VAL A 268 -11.56 11.90 -5.58
N THR A 269 -11.69 10.64 -5.16
CA THR A 269 -12.70 9.73 -5.72
C THR A 269 -14.12 10.06 -5.24
N LEU A 270 -14.30 10.44 -3.97
CA LEU A 270 -15.62 10.77 -3.42
C LEU A 270 -16.10 12.16 -3.84
N LEU A 271 -15.31 13.18 -3.54
CA LEU A 271 -15.75 14.57 -3.73
C LEU A 271 -15.62 14.99 -5.21
N GLY A 272 -14.76 14.30 -5.96
CA GLY A 272 -14.51 14.57 -7.36
C GLY A 272 -13.50 15.68 -7.55
N TRP A 273 -12.82 15.63 -8.69
CA TRP A 273 -11.75 16.57 -9.02
C TRP A 273 -12.24 17.99 -9.33
N GLU A 274 -13.52 18.14 -9.68
CA GLU A 274 -14.15 19.41 -10.02
C GLU A 274 -14.33 20.33 -8.81
N ASP A 275 -14.56 19.75 -7.63
CA ASP A 275 -14.92 20.50 -6.43
C ASP A 275 -13.74 21.23 -5.79
N THR A 276 -13.93 22.52 -5.50
CA THR A 276 -12.86 23.40 -4.97
C THR A 276 -12.42 22.97 -3.57
N LEU A 277 -13.33 22.43 -2.74
CA LEU A 277 -12.96 21.94 -1.41
C LEU A 277 -12.06 20.69 -1.53
N THR A 278 -12.35 19.77 -2.45
CA THR A 278 -11.46 18.62 -2.74
C THR A 278 -10.06 19.07 -3.11
N LYS A 279 -9.94 20.07 -3.99
CA LYS A 279 -8.65 20.62 -4.42
C LYS A 279 -7.88 21.17 -3.21
N LEU A 280 -8.53 22.00 -2.39
CA LEU A 280 -7.93 22.58 -1.19
C LEU A 280 -7.50 21.52 -0.17
N LEU A 281 -8.34 20.52 0.12
CA LEU A 281 -8.01 19.44 1.05
C LEU A 281 -6.86 18.56 0.54
N THR A 282 -6.84 18.26 -0.75
CA THR A 282 -5.78 17.43 -1.37
C THR A 282 -4.44 18.17 -1.39
N ILE A 283 -4.46 19.47 -1.71
CA ILE A 283 -3.29 20.35 -1.63
C ILE A 283 -2.82 20.47 -0.17
N GLY A 284 -3.72 20.79 0.76
CA GLY A 284 -3.40 20.97 2.17
C GLY A 284 -2.78 19.72 2.80
N THR A 285 -3.36 18.54 2.56
CA THR A 285 -2.80 17.26 3.04
C THR A 285 -1.43 16.95 2.45
N SER A 286 -1.20 17.27 1.17
CA SER A 286 0.10 17.11 0.51
C SER A 286 1.16 18.03 1.10
N VAL A 287 0.84 19.32 1.27
CA VAL A 287 1.75 20.32 1.86
C VAL A 287 2.09 19.97 3.30
N LEU A 288 1.08 19.67 4.12
CA LEU A 288 1.26 19.25 5.51
C LEU A 288 2.22 18.06 5.61
N PHE A 289 2.00 17.02 4.80
CA PHE A 289 2.87 15.85 4.79
C PHE A 289 4.29 16.19 4.36
N LEU A 290 4.47 17.03 3.34
CA LEU A 290 5.79 17.45 2.87
C LEU A 290 6.53 18.26 3.93
N THR A 291 5.85 19.18 4.62
CA THR A 291 6.40 19.94 5.74
C THR A 291 6.80 19.02 6.90
N LEU A 292 5.93 18.07 7.27
CA LEU A 292 6.23 17.07 8.30
C LEU A 292 7.43 16.20 7.90
N HIS A 293 7.50 15.76 6.65
CA HIS A 293 8.59 14.95 6.12
C HIS A 293 9.92 15.71 6.11
N ALA A 294 9.90 17.00 5.75
CA ALA A 294 11.07 17.86 5.78
C ALA A 294 11.56 18.08 7.23
N LYS A 295 10.65 18.37 8.16
CA LYS A 295 10.97 18.65 9.57
C LYS A 295 11.48 17.41 10.30
N LEU A 296 10.83 16.26 10.13
CA LEU A 296 11.16 15.03 10.85
C LEU A 296 12.31 14.26 10.20
N SER A 297 12.53 14.46 8.89
CA SER A 297 13.59 13.80 8.10
C SER A 297 13.74 12.31 8.46
N PRO A 298 12.68 11.52 8.19
CA PRO A 298 12.51 10.17 8.72
C PRO A 298 13.43 9.15 8.05
N MET A 299 13.93 9.44 6.86
CA MET A 299 14.78 8.52 6.11
C MET A 299 16.20 8.45 6.66
N THR A 300 16.82 7.28 6.53
CA THR A 300 18.24 7.04 6.87
C THR A 300 19.17 7.69 5.85
N CYS A 301 18.88 7.54 4.55
CA CYS A 301 19.69 8.05 3.46
C CYS A 301 19.30 9.48 3.04
N GLN A 302 20.29 10.38 3.00
CA GLN A 302 20.08 11.78 2.58
C GLN A 302 19.68 11.91 1.10
N PHE A 303 20.09 10.95 0.25
CA PHE A 303 19.69 10.90 -1.16
C PHE A 303 18.19 10.61 -1.31
N GLU A 304 17.69 9.54 -0.69
CA GLU A 304 16.27 9.17 -0.72
C GLU A 304 15.40 10.28 -0.11
N GLN A 305 15.86 10.91 0.97
CA GLN A 305 15.20 12.06 1.59
C GLN A 305 15.05 13.21 0.59
N ARG A 306 16.11 13.54 -0.16
CA ARG A 306 16.07 14.59 -1.19
C ARG A 306 15.19 14.20 -2.36
N LEU A 307 15.17 12.93 -2.76
CA LEU A 307 14.34 12.43 -3.86
C LEU A 307 12.85 12.52 -3.52
N GLN A 308 12.45 12.09 -2.32
CA GLN A 308 11.06 12.14 -1.86
C GLN A 308 10.57 13.59 -1.70
N VAL A 309 11.41 14.47 -1.16
CA VAL A 309 11.06 15.89 -0.99
C VAL A 309 11.01 16.62 -2.34
N ARG A 310 12.01 16.45 -3.21
CA ARG A 310 12.03 17.08 -4.55
C ARG A 310 10.93 16.54 -5.46
N GLY A 311 10.69 15.23 -5.44
CA GLY A 311 9.57 14.62 -6.14
C GLY A 311 8.23 15.17 -5.66
N GLY A 312 8.05 15.29 -4.34
CA GLY A 312 6.85 15.91 -3.75
C GLY A 312 6.63 17.37 -4.19
N TYR A 313 7.68 18.20 -4.16
CA TYR A 313 7.60 19.57 -4.67
C TYR A 313 7.32 19.65 -6.17
N PHE A 314 7.93 18.77 -6.97
CA PHE A 314 7.70 18.70 -8.41
C PHE A 314 6.23 18.36 -8.72
N PHE A 315 5.67 17.34 -8.05
CA PHE A 315 4.25 17.00 -8.18
C PHE A 315 3.35 18.15 -7.74
N PHE A 316 3.65 18.78 -6.61
CA PHE A 316 2.88 19.91 -6.11
C PHE A 316 2.85 21.07 -7.11
N PHE A 317 4.01 21.41 -7.68
CA PHE A 317 4.14 22.47 -8.68
C PHE A 317 3.38 22.14 -9.97
N PHE A 318 3.50 20.92 -10.48
CA PHE A 318 2.74 20.46 -11.65
C PHE A 318 1.24 20.43 -11.40
N PHE A 319 0.80 19.97 -10.23
CA PHE A 319 -0.60 19.92 -9.86
C PHE A 319 -1.21 21.33 -9.80
N ILE A 320 -0.53 22.30 -9.19
CA ILE A 320 -0.97 23.71 -9.17
C ILE A 320 -1.06 24.30 -10.59
N LEU A 321 -0.05 24.05 -11.43
CA LEU A 321 -0.05 24.52 -12.82
C LEU A 321 -1.26 24.00 -13.60
N SER A 322 -1.64 22.74 -13.43
CA SER A 322 -2.82 22.15 -14.08
C SER A 322 -4.17 22.70 -13.58
N PHE A 323 -4.22 23.42 -12.46
CA PHE A 323 -5.45 24.09 -12.00
C PHE A 323 -5.52 25.58 -12.33
N SER A 324 -4.39 26.17 -12.74
CA SER A 324 -4.31 27.61 -13.03
C SER A 324 -4.62 27.94 -14.50
N THR A 325 -4.85 26.92 -15.33
CA THR A 325 -5.27 26.98 -16.74
C THR A 325 -6.69 26.46 -16.89
#